data_AF-A0A7S1LEA5-F1
#
_entry.id   AF-A0A7S1LEA5-F1
#
_cell.length_a   1.000
_cell.length_b   1.000
_cell.length_c   1.000
_cell.angle_alpha   90.00
_cell.angle_beta   90.00
_cell.angle_gamma   90.00
#
_symmetry.space_group_name_H-M   'P 1'
#
loop_
_entity.id
_entity.type
_entity.pdbx_description
1 polymer ?
#
loop_
_entity_poly.entity_id
_entity_poly.type
_entity_poly.pdbx_seq_one_letter_code
_entity_poly.pdbx_strand_id
1 'polypeptide(L)'
;FEMYWTDAREQPHFAAVDPGSVMLFGKCKDAATGAWVSCCLRIRHMQRCVLCAIREGSSEADAFRDVSALCRDRGIAERRFKGVDRWYAFEDEDTVRDKSRWGKLRYDAKHPPLFDPPQVGQSLPSTTHVRQFYGVNRSLIELLMIKRKFKGPSFVDAKDAALVPAHERLSHCEVEMVVDGPKLVTPRQTTAASPAPTLKAVSIQLHA
;
A
#
# COMPACT_ATOMS: atom_id res chain seq x y z
N PHE A 1 8.65 -15.79 8.04
CA PHE A 1 9.82 -15.33 7.27
C PHE A 1 10.33 -14.03 7.86
N GLU A 2 11.64 -13.86 7.90
CA GLU A 2 12.30 -12.72 8.53
C GLU A 2 13.25 -12.06 7.53
N MET A 3 13.18 -10.74 7.41
CA MET A 3 14.10 -9.98 6.54
C MET A 3 14.44 -8.62 7.14
N TYR A 4 15.60 -8.08 6.76
CA TYR A 4 15.92 -6.67 6.89
C TYR A 4 15.59 -5.99 5.56
N TRP A 5 14.55 -5.16 5.53
CA TRP A 5 14.14 -4.47 4.29
C TRP A 5 14.96 -3.19 4.08
N THR A 6 15.24 -2.86 2.83
CA THR A 6 16.02 -1.68 2.43
C THR A 6 15.32 -0.84 1.38
N ASP A 7 14.54 -1.47 0.50
CA ASP A 7 13.86 -0.79 -0.60
C ASP A 7 12.49 -1.42 -0.87
N ALA A 8 11.63 -0.71 -1.61
CA ALA A 8 10.29 -1.16 -1.93
C ALA A 8 9.85 -0.72 -3.34
N ARG A 9 9.03 -1.56 -3.99
CA ARG A 9 8.43 -1.27 -5.30
C ARG A 9 6.96 -1.64 -5.33
N GLU A 10 6.14 -0.81 -5.97
CA GLU A 10 4.74 -1.12 -6.26
C GLU A 10 4.63 -1.84 -7.60
N GLN A 11 3.82 -2.90 -7.64
CA GLN A 11 3.35 -3.45 -8.91
C GLN A 11 2.13 -2.66 -9.39
N PRO A 12 2.08 -2.25 -10.67
CA PRO A 12 0.92 -1.56 -11.22
C PRO A 12 -0.32 -2.47 -11.18
N HIS A 13 -1.50 -1.86 -11.17
CA HIS A 13 -2.77 -2.59 -11.18
C HIS A 13 -3.03 -3.34 -12.50
N PHE A 14 -2.30 -3.01 -13.57
CA PHE A 14 -2.33 -3.69 -14.87
C PHE A 14 -1.21 -4.72 -15.04
N ALA A 15 -0.44 -5.02 -13.98
CA ALA A 15 0.58 -6.06 -14.05
C ALA A 15 -0.04 -7.43 -14.32
N ALA A 16 0.63 -8.26 -15.13
CA ALA A 16 0.15 -9.61 -15.44
C ALA A 16 0.20 -10.56 -14.23
N VAL A 17 1.13 -10.34 -13.30
CA VAL A 17 1.32 -11.16 -12.10
C VAL A 17 1.17 -10.29 -10.86
N ASP A 18 0.29 -10.70 -9.94
CA ASP A 18 -0.05 -9.98 -8.71
C ASP A 18 -0.22 -8.46 -8.88
N PRO A 19 -1.17 -8.03 -9.73
CA PRO A 19 -1.48 -6.62 -9.91
C PRO A 19 -1.79 -5.94 -8.57
N GLY A 20 -1.22 -4.75 -8.37
CA GLY A 20 -1.44 -3.98 -7.15
C GLY A 20 -0.81 -4.59 -5.90
N SER A 21 0.23 -5.41 -6.02
CA SER A 21 1.04 -5.85 -4.88
C SER A 21 2.19 -4.87 -4.57
N VAL A 22 2.80 -5.03 -3.39
CA VAL A 22 4.02 -4.31 -3.01
C VAL A 22 5.14 -5.32 -2.81
N MET A 23 6.30 -5.07 -3.38
CA MET A 23 7.52 -5.85 -3.20
C MET A 23 8.44 -5.10 -2.24
N LEU A 24 8.90 -5.76 -1.18
CA LEU A 24 10.00 -5.29 -0.34
C LEU A 24 11.28 -6.01 -0.74
N PHE A 25 12.39 -5.29 -0.82
CA PHE A 25 13.71 -5.83 -1.11
C PHE A 25 14.62 -5.68 0.11
N GLY A 26 15.52 -6.64 0.28
CA GLY A 26 16.47 -6.57 1.38
C GLY A 26 17.30 -7.83 1.54
N LYS A 27 17.57 -8.19 2.80
CA LYS A 27 18.41 -9.33 3.18
C LYS A 27 17.67 -10.26 4.12
N CYS A 28 17.79 -11.56 3.91
CA CYS A 28 17.39 -12.58 4.87
C CYS A 28 18.54 -13.52 5.16
N LYS A 29 18.41 -14.29 6.24
CA LYS A 29 19.31 -15.40 6.52
C LYS A 29 18.89 -16.59 5.67
N ASP A 30 19.82 -17.14 4.89
CA ASP A 30 19.63 -18.43 4.27
C ASP A 30 19.55 -19.52 5.35
N ALA A 31 18.56 -20.40 5.24
CA ALA A 31 18.28 -21.39 6.28
C ALA A 31 19.33 -22.50 6.35
N ALA A 32 19.99 -22.82 5.24
CA ALA A 32 20.99 -23.88 5.18
C ALA A 32 22.37 -23.42 5.65
N THR A 33 22.78 -22.22 5.22
CA THR A 33 24.14 -21.70 5.42
C THR A 33 24.23 -20.65 6.53
N GLY A 34 23.12 -20.03 6.93
CA GLY A 34 23.13 -18.89 7.84
C GLY A 34 23.77 -17.62 7.25
N ALA A 35 24.07 -17.60 5.95
CA ALA A 35 24.62 -16.44 5.26
C ALA A 35 23.53 -15.38 4.97
N TRP A 36 23.93 -14.13 4.78
CA TRP A 36 23.02 -13.06 4.36
C TRP A 36 22.89 -13.02 2.84
N VAL A 37 21.70 -13.33 2.34
CA VAL A 37 21.38 -13.41 0.91
C VAL A 37 20.39 -12.31 0.50
N SER A 38 20.35 -11.94 -0.78
CA SER A 38 19.32 -11.00 -1.26
C SER A 38 17.96 -11.66 -1.21
N CYS A 39 16.95 -10.92 -0.76
CA CYS A 39 15.59 -11.43 -0.72
C CYS A 39 14.56 -10.39 -1.17
N CYS A 40 13.47 -10.91 -1.74
CA CYS A 40 12.28 -10.15 -2.06
C CYS A 40 11.07 -10.73 -1.31
N LEU A 41 10.25 -9.88 -0.70
CA LEU A 41 8.95 -10.24 -0.14
C LEU A 41 7.84 -9.54 -0.93
N ARG A 42 7.03 -10.33 -1.63
CA ARG A 42 5.86 -9.90 -2.39
C ARG A 42 4.61 -9.93 -1.51
N ILE A 43 4.01 -8.77 -1.29
CA ILE A 43 2.85 -8.57 -0.42
C ILE A 43 1.61 -8.40 -1.30
N ARG A 44 0.78 -9.43 -1.35
CA ARG A 44 -0.46 -9.47 -2.14
C ARG A 44 -1.64 -8.87 -1.39
N HIS A 45 -2.77 -8.72 -2.08
CA HIS A 45 -4.04 -8.25 -1.52
C HIS A 45 -3.93 -6.91 -0.79
N MET A 46 -3.09 -6.01 -1.33
CA MET A 46 -3.08 -4.62 -0.90
C MET A 46 -4.45 -4.01 -1.17
N GLN A 47 -4.82 -3.03 -0.35
CA GLN A 47 -6.13 -2.40 -0.43
C GLN A 47 -5.96 -0.91 -0.64
N ARG A 48 -6.59 -0.37 -1.67
CA ARG A 48 -6.76 1.09 -1.80
C ARG A 48 -7.69 1.57 -0.70
N CYS A 49 -7.50 2.81 -0.27
CA CYS A 49 -8.26 3.40 0.84
C CYS A 49 -8.58 4.85 0.51
N VAL A 50 -9.83 5.10 0.14
CA VAL A 50 -10.32 6.44 -0.16
C VAL A 50 -11.18 6.95 1.00
N LEU A 51 -10.95 8.18 1.41
CA LEU A 51 -11.77 8.88 2.38
C LEU A 51 -12.69 9.86 1.65
N CYS A 52 -13.95 9.88 2.03
CA CYS A 52 -15.02 10.65 1.39
C CYS A 52 -15.55 11.67 2.41
N ALA A 53 -15.33 12.96 2.16
CA ALA A 53 -15.94 14.02 2.95
C ALA A 53 -17.42 14.13 2.55
N ILE A 54 -18.32 13.72 3.45
CA ILE A 54 -19.76 13.67 3.19
C ILE A 54 -20.31 15.10 3.30
N ARG A 55 -21.16 15.50 2.36
CA ARG A 55 -21.83 16.82 2.39
C ARG A 55 -22.75 16.92 3.60
N GLU A 56 -22.86 18.11 4.17
CA GLU A 56 -23.84 18.38 5.22
C GLU A 56 -25.26 18.02 4.73
N GLY A 57 -26.05 17.40 5.61
CA GLY A 57 -27.38 16.89 5.27
C GLY A 57 -27.40 15.53 4.54
N SER A 58 -26.27 15.00 4.10
CA SER A 58 -26.19 13.66 3.49
C SER A 58 -25.85 12.58 4.51
N SER A 59 -26.42 11.38 4.35
CA SER A 59 -26.11 10.22 5.19
C SER A 59 -24.95 9.37 4.64
N GLU A 60 -24.41 8.48 5.48
CA GLU A 60 -23.43 7.47 5.04
C GLU A 60 -23.97 6.56 3.93
N ALA A 61 -25.29 6.28 3.96
CA ALA A 61 -25.95 5.47 2.94
C ALA A 61 -26.03 6.21 1.60
N ASP A 62 -26.26 7.52 1.62
CA ASP A 62 -26.30 8.33 0.41
C ASP A 62 -24.92 8.44 -0.24
N ALA A 63 -23.90 8.75 0.58
CA ALA A 63 -22.51 8.73 0.13
C ALA A 63 -22.11 7.35 -0.42
N PHE A 64 -22.57 6.26 0.20
CA PHE A 64 -22.30 4.91 -0.31
C PHE A 64 -22.94 4.66 -1.68
N ARG A 65 -24.12 5.23 -1.98
CA ARG A 65 -24.76 5.09 -3.31
C ARG A 65 -23.92 5.77 -4.39
N ASP A 66 -23.48 7.01 -4.15
CA ASP A 66 -22.63 7.77 -5.07
C ASP A 66 -21.31 7.03 -5.33
N VAL A 67 -20.62 6.64 -4.26
CA VAL A 67 -19.35 5.91 -4.34
C VAL A 67 -19.54 4.55 -5.02
N SER A 68 -20.68 3.89 -4.79
CA SER A 68 -21.00 2.62 -5.45
C SER A 68 -21.19 2.75 -6.95
N ALA A 69 -21.74 3.87 -7.43
CA ALA A 69 -21.83 4.15 -8.86
C ALA A 69 -20.43 4.29 -9.47
N LEU A 70 -19.58 5.14 -8.87
CA LEU A 70 -18.20 5.33 -9.31
C LEU A 70 -17.40 4.02 -9.34
N CYS A 71 -17.58 3.17 -8.32
CA CYS A 71 -16.94 1.86 -8.30
C CYS A 71 -17.40 0.95 -9.43
N ARG A 72 -18.70 0.95 -9.79
CA ARG A 72 -19.21 0.14 -10.92
C ARG A 72 -18.58 0.56 -12.23
N ASP A 73 -18.47 1.87 -12.48
CA ASP A 73 -17.87 2.41 -13.70
C ASP A 73 -16.39 2.04 -13.85
N ARG A 74 -15.71 1.76 -12.74
CA ARG A 74 -14.31 1.30 -12.67
C ARG A 74 -14.15 -0.23 -12.58
N GLY A 75 -15.23 -1.00 -12.69
CA GLY A 75 -15.19 -2.46 -12.56
C GLY A 75 -14.86 -2.97 -11.15
N ILE A 76 -15.11 -2.17 -10.11
CA ILE A 76 -14.85 -2.48 -8.70
C ILE A 76 -16.12 -3.08 -8.07
N ALA A 77 -16.30 -4.38 -8.25
CA ALA A 77 -17.44 -5.11 -7.68
C ALA A 77 -17.31 -5.26 -6.15
N GLU A 78 -16.17 -5.76 -5.68
CA GLU A 78 -15.91 -6.03 -4.27
C GLU A 78 -15.32 -4.81 -3.56
N ARG A 79 -16.08 -4.26 -2.61
CA ARG A 79 -15.68 -3.07 -1.86
C ARG A 79 -16.28 -3.06 -0.47
N ARG A 80 -15.60 -2.39 0.46
CA ARG A 80 -16.09 -2.15 1.81
C ARG A 80 -16.19 -0.65 2.05
N PHE A 81 -17.37 -0.20 2.44
CA PHE A 81 -17.61 1.17 2.87
C PHE A 81 -17.97 1.20 4.36
N LYS A 82 -17.46 2.16 5.10
CA LYS A 82 -17.78 2.34 6.52
C LYS A 82 -17.65 3.80 6.93
N GLY A 83 -18.59 4.32 7.71
CA GLY A 83 -18.44 5.56 8.45
C GLY A 83 -17.27 5.57 9.42
N VAL A 84 -16.52 6.67 9.42
CA VAL A 84 -15.37 6.88 10.29
C VAL A 84 -15.24 8.33 10.69
N ASP A 85 -14.82 8.58 11.92
CA ASP A 85 -14.47 9.93 12.35
C ASP A 85 -13.05 10.28 11.90
N ARG A 86 -12.85 11.47 11.34
CA ARG A 86 -11.53 11.96 10.91
C ARG A 86 -11.35 13.41 11.32
N TRP A 87 -10.12 13.71 11.71
CA TRP A 87 -9.62 15.07 11.87
C TRP A 87 -9.05 15.53 10.53
N TYR A 88 -9.34 16.77 10.18
CA TYR A 88 -8.74 17.47 9.06
C TYR A 88 -8.32 18.86 9.51
N ALA A 89 -7.13 19.31 9.11
CA ALA A 89 -6.57 20.60 9.52
C ALA A 89 -5.61 21.18 8.47
N PHE A 90 -5.85 20.87 7.19
CA PHE A 90 -5.04 21.32 6.06
C PHE A 90 -5.80 22.39 5.25
N GLU A 91 -5.23 22.78 4.10
CA GLU A 91 -5.60 23.98 3.34
C GLU A 91 -6.94 23.90 2.58
N ASP A 92 -7.54 22.72 2.38
CA ASP A 92 -8.79 22.57 1.62
C ASP A 92 -9.95 23.29 2.34
N GLU A 93 -10.36 24.43 1.79
CA GLU A 93 -11.42 25.28 2.33
C GLU A 93 -12.80 24.63 2.22
N ASP A 94 -12.97 23.68 1.30
CA ASP A 94 -14.22 22.95 1.13
C ASP A 94 -14.43 21.91 2.24
N THR A 95 -13.43 21.66 3.09
CA THR A 95 -13.51 20.65 4.13
C THR A 95 -13.44 21.24 5.53
N VAL A 96 -14.34 20.78 6.39
CA VAL A 96 -14.41 21.19 7.79
C VAL A 96 -13.08 20.89 8.49
N ARG A 97 -12.40 21.95 8.97
CA ARG A 97 -11.13 21.86 9.71
C ARG A 97 -11.34 21.48 11.18
N ASP A 98 -12.01 20.35 11.39
CA ASP A 98 -12.27 19.78 12.72
C ASP A 98 -12.54 18.27 12.58
N LYS A 99 -12.82 17.59 13.71
CA LYS A 99 -13.32 16.23 13.73
C LYS A 99 -14.72 16.17 13.11
N SER A 100 -14.84 15.45 12.00
CA SER A 100 -16.12 15.24 11.31
C SER A 100 -16.29 13.78 10.90
N ARG A 101 -17.51 13.43 10.44
CA ARG A 101 -17.87 12.08 10.03
C ARG A 101 -17.70 11.87 8.52
N TRP A 102 -16.94 10.85 8.14
CA TRP A 102 -16.50 10.61 6.77
C TRP A 102 -16.86 9.20 6.32
N GLY A 103 -16.98 9.01 5.00
CA GLY A 103 -17.01 7.70 4.38
C GLY A 103 -15.60 7.13 4.19
N LYS A 104 -15.39 5.85 4.48
CA LYS A 104 -14.15 5.14 4.15
C LYS A 104 -14.42 3.98 3.20
N LEU A 105 -14.01 4.16 1.95
CA LEU A 105 -14.01 3.13 0.92
C LEU A 105 -12.69 2.35 0.96
N ARG A 106 -12.78 1.02 0.87
CA ARG A 106 -11.64 0.13 0.59
C ARG A 106 -12.01 -0.89 -0.47
N TYR A 107 -11.06 -1.20 -1.33
CA TYR A 107 -11.16 -2.24 -2.35
C TYR A 107 -9.76 -2.72 -2.73
N ASP A 108 -9.69 -3.86 -3.41
CA ASP A 108 -8.43 -4.49 -3.77
C ASP A 108 -7.63 -3.64 -4.78
N ALA A 109 -6.33 -3.53 -4.55
CA ALA A 109 -5.43 -2.72 -5.36
C ALA A 109 -5.14 -3.28 -6.76
N LYS A 110 -5.60 -4.51 -7.06
CA LYS A 110 -5.68 -5.04 -8.43
C LYS A 110 -6.58 -4.19 -9.33
N HIS A 111 -7.50 -3.43 -8.74
CA HIS A 111 -8.33 -2.48 -9.47
C HIS A 111 -7.62 -1.11 -9.59
N PRO A 112 -7.94 -0.32 -10.64
CA PRO A 112 -7.40 1.02 -10.80
C PRO A 112 -7.80 1.94 -9.63
N PRO A 113 -7.08 3.07 -9.45
CA PRO A 113 -7.55 4.17 -8.60
C PRO A 113 -8.99 4.60 -8.96
N LEU A 114 -9.70 5.19 -7.98
CA LEU A 114 -11.11 5.57 -8.15
C LEU A 114 -11.28 6.69 -9.19
N PHE A 115 -10.31 7.59 -9.26
CA PHE A 115 -10.18 8.60 -10.29
C PHE A 115 -8.80 8.51 -10.90
N ASP A 116 -8.68 8.95 -12.14
CA ASP A 116 -7.36 9.10 -12.76
C ASP A 116 -6.62 10.27 -12.11
N PRO A 117 -5.28 10.30 -12.16
CA PRO A 117 -4.52 11.42 -11.63
C PRO A 117 -5.03 12.73 -12.23
N PRO A 118 -5.45 13.71 -11.39
CA PRO A 118 -5.92 14.98 -11.92
C PRO A 118 -4.78 15.67 -12.66
N GLN A 119 -5.12 16.39 -13.73
CA GLN A 119 -4.17 17.28 -14.38
C GLN A 119 -3.75 18.38 -13.41
N VAL A 120 -2.56 18.95 -13.62
CA VAL A 120 -2.04 20.03 -12.77
C VAL A 120 -3.06 21.17 -12.69
N GLY A 121 -3.49 21.50 -11.48
CA GLY A 121 -4.48 22.57 -11.22
C GLY A 121 -5.95 22.16 -11.31
N GLN A 122 -6.29 20.88 -11.56
CA GLN A 122 -7.67 20.40 -11.52
C GLN A 122 -8.01 19.74 -10.18
N SER A 123 -9.14 20.13 -9.60
CA SER A 123 -9.73 19.46 -8.43
C SER A 123 -10.35 18.12 -8.82
N LEU A 124 -10.39 17.18 -7.87
CA LEU A 124 -11.11 15.93 -8.05
C LEU A 124 -12.62 16.18 -8.22
N PRO A 125 -13.34 15.32 -8.94
CA PRO A 125 -14.79 15.43 -9.08
C PRO A 125 -15.49 15.29 -7.72
N SER A 126 -16.50 16.13 -7.48
CA SER A 126 -17.46 15.94 -6.38
C SER A 126 -18.69 15.18 -6.86
N THR A 127 -19.51 14.72 -5.93
CA THR A 127 -20.80 14.06 -6.20
C THR A 127 -21.92 14.75 -5.43
N THR A 128 -23.15 14.24 -5.58
CA THR A 128 -24.34 14.77 -4.91
C THR A 128 -24.22 14.71 -3.39
N HIS A 129 -23.58 13.68 -2.83
CA HIS A 129 -23.50 13.43 -1.39
C HIS A 129 -22.06 13.43 -0.85
N VAL A 130 -21.05 13.34 -1.72
CA VAL A 130 -19.62 13.47 -1.36
C VAL A 130 -19.05 14.76 -1.92
N ARG A 131 -18.60 15.65 -1.04
CA ARG A 131 -18.01 16.94 -1.41
C ARG A 131 -16.61 16.78 -1.97
N GLN A 132 -15.80 15.94 -1.33
CA GLN A 132 -14.40 15.77 -1.67
C GLN A 132 -13.90 14.36 -1.39
N PHE A 133 -12.95 13.91 -2.20
CA PHE A 133 -12.28 12.62 -2.04
C PHE A 133 -10.81 12.81 -1.68
N TYR A 134 -10.34 12.01 -0.72
CA TYR A 134 -8.97 12.05 -0.24
C TYR A 134 -8.30 10.69 -0.34
N GLY A 135 -6.99 10.69 -0.60
CA GLY A 135 -6.19 9.47 -0.69
C GLY A 135 -6.48 8.63 -1.94
N VAL A 136 -7.10 9.21 -2.98
CA VAL A 136 -7.43 8.50 -4.22
C VAL A 136 -6.17 8.00 -4.93
N ASN A 137 -5.16 8.87 -5.04
CA ASN A 137 -3.88 8.59 -5.70
C ASN A 137 -2.78 8.19 -4.71
N ARG A 138 -3.17 7.77 -3.50
CA ARG A 138 -2.21 7.36 -2.49
C ARG A 138 -1.48 6.10 -2.94
N SER A 139 -0.15 6.12 -2.84
CA SER A 139 0.70 5.00 -3.19
C SER A 139 0.47 3.80 -2.23
N LEU A 140 0.63 2.58 -2.74
CA LEU A 140 0.47 1.35 -1.95
C LEU A 140 1.60 1.18 -0.93
N ILE A 141 2.82 1.62 -1.26
CA ILE A 141 3.96 1.72 -0.34
C ILE A 141 3.58 2.68 0.79
N GLU A 142 3.09 3.88 0.49
CA GLU A 142 2.72 4.85 1.52
C GLU A 142 1.63 4.30 2.45
N LEU A 143 0.65 3.58 1.89
CA LEU A 143 -0.37 2.87 2.66
C LEU A 143 0.26 1.79 3.56
N LEU A 144 1.16 0.96 3.02
CA LEU A 144 1.85 -0.08 3.78
C LEU A 144 2.66 0.55 4.93
N MET A 145 3.52 1.51 4.62
CA MET A 145 4.45 2.15 5.55
C MET A 145 3.71 2.79 6.72
N ILE A 146 2.68 3.59 6.44
CA ILE A 146 1.90 4.26 7.48
C ILE A 146 1.04 3.27 8.26
N LYS A 147 0.37 2.31 7.60
CA LYS A 147 -0.54 1.38 8.30
C LYS A 147 0.19 0.31 9.09
N ARG A 148 1.42 -0.05 8.71
CA ARG A 148 2.26 -1.03 9.41
C ARG A 148 3.35 -0.39 10.28
N LYS A 149 3.48 0.94 10.27
CA LYS A 149 4.43 1.72 11.06
C LYS A 149 5.89 1.44 10.71
N PHE A 150 6.18 1.30 9.42
CA PHE A 150 7.55 1.17 8.94
C PHE A 150 8.20 2.55 8.96
N LYS A 151 9.37 2.67 9.57
CA LYS A 151 10.09 3.94 9.77
C LYS A 151 11.50 3.84 9.21
N GLY A 152 11.58 3.47 7.94
CA GLY A 152 12.84 3.21 7.23
C GLY A 152 13.38 1.77 7.42
N PRO A 153 14.57 1.49 6.83
CA PRO A 153 15.18 0.16 6.82
C PRO A 153 15.29 -0.45 8.22
N SER A 154 14.76 -1.65 8.37
CA SER A 154 14.64 -2.34 9.65
C SER A 154 14.31 -3.81 9.47
N PHE A 155 14.35 -4.58 10.55
CA PHE A 155 13.84 -5.94 10.53
C PHE A 155 12.31 -5.96 10.46
N VAL A 156 11.78 -6.84 9.62
CA VAL A 156 10.35 -7.12 9.50
C VAL A 156 10.11 -8.62 9.55
N ASP A 157 8.98 -8.96 10.16
CA ASP A 157 8.48 -10.31 10.26
C ASP A 157 7.26 -10.44 9.35
N ALA A 158 7.30 -11.43 8.45
CA ALA A 158 6.19 -11.81 7.60
C ALA A 158 5.66 -13.17 8.03
N LYS A 159 4.46 -13.15 8.62
CA LYS A 159 3.73 -14.37 9.02
C LYS A 159 3.14 -15.03 7.79
N ASP A 160 3.10 -16.36 7.80
CA ASP A 160 2.52 -17.19 6.73
C ASP A 160 3.08 -16.92 5.33
N ALA A 161 4.32 -16.43 5.26
CA ALA A 161 4.99 -16.18 3.99
C ALA A 161 5.45 -17.52 3.38
N ALA A 162 5.11 -17.74 2.12
CA ALA A 162 5.47 -18.92 1.35
C ALA A 162 6.63 -18.64 0.38
N LEU A 163 7.43 -19.65 0.10
CA LEU A 163 8.51 -19.56 -0.89
C LEU A 163 7.92 -19.53 -2.30
N VAL A 164 8.45 -18.65 -3.16
CA VAL A 164 8.07 -18.57 -4.58
C VAL A 164 8.96 -19.49 -5.41
N PRO A 165 8.40 -20.45 -6.17
CA PRO A 165 9.15 -21.32 -7.07
C PRO A 165 9.92 -20.52 -8.12
N ALA A 166 11.08 -21.01 -8.55
CA ALA A 166 12.00 -20.28 -9.43
C ALA A 166 11.35 -19.77 -10.73
N HIS A 167 10.41 -20.52 -11.32
CA HIS A 167 9.73 -20.17 -12.56
C HIS A 167 8.61 -19.13 -12.40
N GLU A 168 8.23 -18.79 -11.16
CA GLU A 168 7.21 -17.79 -10.84
C GLU A 168 7.80 -16.50 -10.23
N ARG A 169 9.13 -16.44 -10.08
CA ARG A 169 9.81 -15.30 -9.45
C ARG A 169 9.74 -14.07 -10.33
N LEU A 170 9.48 -12.93 -9.69
CA LEU A 170 9.49 -11.62 -10.34
C LEU A 170 10.78 -10.83 -10.08
N SER A 171 11.53 -11.22 -9.05
CA SER A 171 12.79 -10.59 -8.66
C SER A 171 14.00 -11.42 -9.08
N HIS A 172 15.15 -10.74 -9.18
CA HIS A 172 16.47 -11.39 -9.29
C HIS A 172 17.12 -11.62 -7.92
N CYS A 173 16.33 -11.60 -6.85
CA CYS A 173 16.83 -11.96 -5.53
C CYS A 173 17.04 -13.47 -5.43
N GLU A 174 17.97 -13.87 -4.57
CA GLU A 174 18.28 -15.28 -4.33
C GLU A 174 17.08 -16.02 -3.73
N VAL A 175 16.36 -15.34 -2.82
CA VAL A 175 15.13 -15.82 -2.19
C VAL A 175 13.97 -14.89 -2.55
N GLU A 176 12.84 -15.45 -2.96
CA GLU A 176 11.60 -14.70 -3.12
C GLU A 176 10.49 -15.36 -2.31
N MET A 177 9.82 -14.56 -1.49
CA MET A 177 8.72 -14.97 -0.62
C MET A 177 7.46 -14.22 -1.01
N VAL A 178 6.30 -14.82 -0.77
CA VAL A 178 4.98 -14.20 -0.99
C VAL A 178 4.13 -14.28 0.27
N VAL A 179 3.36 -13.24 0.55
CA VAL A 179 2.45 -13.18 1.71
C VAL A 179 1.12 -12.54 1.35
N ASP A 180 0.03 -13.11 1.88
CA ASP A 180 -1.34 -12.74 1.54
C ASP A 180 -1.93 -11.71 2.47
N GLY A 181 -1.50 -10.48 2.25
CA GLY A 181 -2.08 -9.31 2.87
C GLY A 181 -1.07 -8.53 3.71
N PRO A 182 -1.15 -7.19 3.69
CA PRO A 182 -0.18 -6.34 4.37
C PRO A 182 -0.16 -6.54 5.88
N LYS A 183 -1.26 -7.03 6.47
CA LYS A 183 -1.39 -7.17 7.92
C LYS A 183 -0.45 -8.20 8.54
N LEU A 184 -0.01 -9.16 7.75
CA LEU A 184 0.90 -10.23 8.15
C LEU A 184 2.36 -9.78 8.19
N VAL A 185 2.65 -8.57 7.70
CA VAL A 185 4.00 -7.99 7.71
C VAL A 185 4.07 -6.89 8.77
N THR A 186 4.97 -7.05 9.73
CA THR A 186 5.13 -6.13 10.86
C THR A 186 6.60 -5.79 11.10
N PRO A 187 6.93 -4.55 11.49
CA PRO A 187 8.26 -4.24 12.01
C PRO A 187 8.54 -5.12 13.23
N ARG A 188 9.75 -5.68 13.30
CA ARG A 188 10.18 -6.41 14.48
C ARG A 188 10.30 -5.45 15.66
N GLN A 189 9.78 -5.85 16.82
CA GLN A 189 9.97 -5.09 18.05
C GLN A 189 11.41 -5.28 18.55
N THR A 190 12.11 -4.18 18.76
CA THR A 190 13.52 -4.13 19.18
C THR A 190 13.66 -4.64 20.63
N THR A 191 13.73 -5.95 20.84
CA THR A 191 13.96 -6.54 22.18
C THR A 191 15.41 -6.94 22.40
N ALA A 192 16.18 -7.13 21.33
CA ALA A 192 17.63 -7.18 21.33
C ALA A 192 18.10 -6.57 20.00
N ALA A 193 19.16 -5.74 20.02
CA ALA A 193 19.69 -5.14 18.80
C ALA A 193 20.36 -6.23 17.94
N SER A 194 19.58 -6.97 17.15
CA SER A 194 20.13 -7.73 16.04
C SER A 194 20.85 -6.73 15.13
N PRO A 195 22.18 -6.86 14.93
CA PRO A 195 22.89 -5.91 14.11
C PRO A 195 22.33 -5.95 12.69
N ALA A 196 22.24 -4.78 12.06
CA ALA A 196 21.86 -4.70 10.66
C ALA A 196 22.81 -5.56 9.81
N PRO A 197 22.31 -6.23 8.75
CA PRO A 197 23.16 -7.03 7.88
C PRO A 197 24.16 -6.16 7.14
N THR A 198 25.32 -6.73 6.80
CA THR A 198 26.24 -6.08 5.88
C THR A 198 25.61 -5.97 4.49
N LEU A 199 25.69 -4.78 3.91
CA LEU A 199 25.18 -4.50 2.57
C LEU A 199 26.29 -4.71 1.53
N LYS A 200 25.90 -5.16 0.34
CA LYS A 200 26.80 -5.23 -0.81
C LYS A 200 26.80 -3.86 -1.47
N ALA A 201 27.95 -3.20 -1.52
CA ALA A 201 28.13 -1.93 -2.21
C ALA A 201 28.93 -2.16 -3.50
N VAL A 202 28.56 -1.48 -4.57
CA VAL A 202 29.27 -1.51 -5.85
C VAL A 202 29.44 -0.07 -6.32
N SER A 203 30.65 0.30 -6.72
CA SER A 203 30.96 1.57 -7.38
C SER A 203 31.44 1.24 -8.80
N ILE A 204 30.85 1.89 -9.81
CA ILE A 204 31.13 1.62 -11.23
C ILE A 204 31.47 2.94 -11.91
N GLN A 205 32.60 2.97 -12.61
CA GLN A 205 32.99 4.06 -13.50
C GLN A 205 33.02 3.53 -14.93
N LEU A 206 32.30 4.20 -15.83
CA LEU A 206 32.27 3.87 -17.26
C LEU A 206 33.05 4.93 -18.03
N HIS A 207 33.91 4.48 -18.94
CA HIS A 207 34.56 5.33 -19.94
C HIS A 207 33.91 5.07 -21.29
N ALA A 208 33.86 6.11 -22.12
CA ALA A 208 33.35 6.03 -23.49
C ALA A 208 34.29 5.25 -24.41
#